data_AF-A0A3M0FMY6-F1
#
_entry.id   AF-A0A3M0FMY6-F1
#
_cell.length_a   1.000
_cell.length_b   1.000
_cell.length_c   1.000
_cell.angle_alpha   90.00
_cell.angle_beta   90.00
_cell.angle_gamma   90.00
#
_symmetry.space_group_name_H-M   'P 1'
#
loop_
_entity.id
_entity.type
_entity.pdbx_description
1 polymer ?
#
loop_
_entity_poly.entity_id
_entity_poly.type
_entity_poly.pdbx_seq_one_letter_code
_entity_poly.pdbx_strand_id
1 'polypeptide(L)'
;MGTPDFAVPVLEALAAAGHDVVAAYCQPARPGGRRGRELVPSPVQVRAETLGIEVRTPVSFKASLPEGLAAREAFAALSADVAVVAAYGLILPRAVLEAPRLGCLNVHGSLLPRWRGAAPVQRAILAGDAETGVGIMQMEAGLDTGPVRLEGRTPIVGKTAGDLTSELSAMGARLMVEVLGDLDAYPARPQPEEGVTYAAKIDKVEARIDFERSAVEVERLVRAMNPAPGAWFEHAGERVKVLAADVLPFSFLGCEGLTVNGELTIGCGDGAIRPTLVQRAGRGVTSAEEMLRGFAIPSGTQL
;
A
#
# COMPACT_ATOMS: atom_id res chain seq x y z
N MET A 1 15.39 3.94 4.64
CA MET A 1 15.26 3.17 3.39
C MET A 1 13.78 3.07 3.03
N GLY A 2 13.35 3.69 1.93
CA GLY A 2 11.95 3.68 1.51
C GLY A 2 11.77 4.30 0.13
N THR A 3 10.63 4.04 -0.51
CA THR A 3 10.38 4.52 -1.89
C THR A 3 9.08 5.34 -2.02
N PRO A 4 7.90 4.81 -1.68
CA PRO A 4 6.63 5.51 -1.95
C PRO A 4 6.33 6.57 -0.89
N ASP A 5 5.24 7.32 -1.09
CA ASP A 5 4.73 8.32 -0.15
C ASP A 5 4.55 7.78 1.28
N PHE A 6 4.21 6.49 1.43
CA PHE A 6 4.10 5.82 2.73
C PHE A 6 5.37 5.94 3.59
N ALA A 7 6.55 6.05 2.99
CA ALA A 7 7.81 6.14 3.71
C ALA A 7 8.21 7.59 4.05
N VAL A 8 7.59 8.58 3.42
CA VAL A 8 7.97 9.99 3.56
C VAL A 8 7.74 10.50 4.99
N PRO A 9 6.57 10.28 5.62
CA PRO A 9 6.35 10.71 7.01
C PRO A 9 7.36 10.13 8.00
N VAL A 10 7.84 8.91 7.78
CA VAL A 10 8.86 8.28 8.63
C VAL A 10 10.19 9.03 8.51
N LEU A 11 10.63 9.34 7.29
CA LEU A 11 11.84 10.13 7.06
C LEU A 11 11.75 11.51 7.73
N GLU A 12 10.63 12.20 7.54
CA GLU A 12 10.40 13.53 8.13
C GLU A 12 10.41 13.49 9.66
N ALA A 13 9.75 12.50 10.26
CA ALA A 13 9.67 12.36 11.70
C ALA A 13 11.05 12.08 12.32
N LEU A 14 11.87 11.24 11.67
CA LEU A 14 13.22 10.96 12.13
C LEU A 14 14.10 12.22 12.12
N ALA A 15 14.07 12.98 11.02
CA ALA A 15 14.82 14.23 10.91
C ALA A 15 14.32 15.27 11.92
N ALA A 16 13.00 15.41 12.09
CA ALA A 16 12.39 16.35 13.03
C ALA A 16 12.66 15.99 14.50
N ALA A 17 12.80 14.71 14.83
CA ALA A 17 13.18 14.23 16.15
C ALA A 17 14.67 14.44 16.48
N GLY A 18 15.45 14.97 15.53
CA GLY A 18 16.87 15.29 15.74
C GLY A 18 17.81 14.09 15.57
N HIS A 19 17.36 13.00 14.94
CA HIS A 19 18.26 11.91 14.58
C HIS A 19 19.21 12.35 13.44
N ASP A 20 20.46 11.87 13.47
CA ASP A 20 21.41 12.05 12.39
C ASP A 20 21.09 11.08 11.23
N VAL A 21 20.31 11.56 10.26
CA VAL A 21 19.93 10.77 9.08
C VAL A 21 21.03 10.85 8.02
N VAL A 22 22.03 9.97 8.15
CA VAL A 22 23.24 9.98 7.31
C VAL A 22 22.99 9.71 5.82
N ALA A 23 21.94 8.94 5.47
CA ALA A 23 21.56 8.67 4.08
C ALA A 23 20.12 8.18 3.93
N ALA A 24 19.46 8.57 2.84
CA ALA A 24 18.19 8.05 2.38
C ALA A 24 18.37 7.08 1.20
N TYR A 25 17.97 5.83 1.39
CA TYR A 25 17.95 4.83 0.32
C TYR A 25 16.56 4.69 -0.28
N CYS A 26 16.43 4.81 -1.61
CA CYS A 26 15.18 4.59 -2.34
C CYS A 26 15.41 3.82 -3.65
N GLN A 27 14.35 3.45 -4.35
CA GLN A 27 14.47 2.95 -5.74
C GLN A 27 14.97 4.08 -6.66
N PRO A 28 15.69 3.74 -7.74
CA PRO A 28 16.06 4.72 -8.76
C PRO A 28 14.83 5.33 -9.43
N ALA A 29 15.00 6.54 -9.95
CA ALA A 29 13.97 7.22 -10.75
C ALA A 29 13.49 6.32 -11.89
N ARG A 30 12.18 6.30 -12.13
CA ARG A 30 11.54 5.48 -13.17
C ARG A 30 10.86 6.38 -14.20
N PRO A 31 10.72 5.93 -15.46
CA PRO A 31 9.93 6.65 -16.45
C PRO A 31 8.49 6.90 -15.97
N GLY A 32 8.05 8.15 -16.09
CA GLY A 32 6.76 8.64 -15.61
C GLY A 32 6.43 10.01 -16.22
N GLY A 33 5.59 10.78 -15.51
CA GLY A 33 5.12 12.10 -15.96
C GLY A 33 4.04 12.04 -17.05
N ARG A 34 3.57 13.21 -17.50
CA ARG A 34 2.40 13.34 -18.41
C ARG A 34 2.55 12.58 -19.73
N ARG A 35 3.80 12.40 -20.20
CA ARG A 35 4.15 11.69 -21.45
C ARG A 35 4.83 10.34 -21.23
N GLY A 36 5.05 9.92 -19.97
CA GLY A 36 5.62 8.61 -19.62
C GLY A 36 7.11 8.42 -19.93
N ARG A 37 7.83 9.47 -20.30
CA ARG A 37 9.26 9.41 -20.70
C ARG A 37 10.20 10.13 -19.74
N GLU A 38 9.68 10.98 -18.88
CA GLU A 38 10.48 11.74 -17.93
C GLU A 38 10.84 10.82 -16.76
N LEU A 39 12.11 10.83 -16.34
CA LEU A 39 12.50 10.13 -15.12
C LEU A 39 11.95 10.90 -13.92
N VAL A 40 11.05 10.27 -13.18
CA VAL A 40 10.44 10.85 -11.99
C VAL A 40 11.17 10.27 -10.76
N PRO A 41 11.79 11.12 -9.92
CA PRO A 41 12.38 10.66 -8.66
C PRO A 41 11.31 10.11 -7.73
N SER A 42 11.71 9.25 -6.81
CA SER A 42 10.77 8.72 -5.82
C SER A 42 10.35 9.81 -4.81
N PRO A 43 9.16 9.70 -4.18
CA PRO A 43 8.77 10.61 -3.10
C PRO A 43 9.82 10.76 -1.99
N VAL A 44 10.46 9.65 -1.59
CA VAL A 44 11.54 9.67 -0.59
C VAL A 44 12.77 10.44 -1.09
N GLN A 45 13.15 10.26 -2.36
CA GLN A 45 14.27 11.02 -2.94
C GLN A 45 14.00 12.52 -2.90
N VAL A 46 12.84 12.96 -3.42
CA VAL A 46 12.45 14.37 -3.45
C VAL A 46 12.50 14.97 -2.04
N ARG A 47 11.97 14.23 -1.06
CA ARG A 47 11.95 14.73 0.32
C ARG A 47 13.34 14.77 0.96
N ALA A 48 14.15 13.74 0.79
CA ALA A 48 15.49 13.68 1.33
C ALA A 48 16.38 14.82 0.77
N GLU A 49 16.32 15.08 -0.54
CA GLU A 49 17.03 16.20 -1.17
C GLU A 49 16.60 17.56 -0.58
N THR A 50 15.30 17.75 -0.32
CA THR A 50 14.77 18.96 0.32
C THR A 50 15.28 19.14 1.76
N LEU A 51 15.55 18.04 2.46
CA LEU A 51 16.09 18.03 3.82
C LEU A 51 17.63 18.10 3.85
N GLY A 52 18.30 18.11 2.69
CA GLY A 52 19.76 18.09 2.60
C GLY A 52 20.39 16.73 2.95
N ILE A 53 19.62 15.65 2.87
CA ILE A 53 20.05 14.28 3.20
C ILE A 53 20.62 13.60 1.94
N GLU A 54 21.76 12.92 2.06
CA GLU A 54 22.37 12.16 0.96
C GLU A 54 21.38 11.09 0.43
N VAL A 55 21.14 11.06 -0.89
CA VAL A 55 20.28 10.04 -1.51
C VAL A 55 21.11 8.97 -2.21
N ARG A 56 20.78 7.70 -1.97
CA ARG A 56 21.38 6.54 -2.63
C ARG A 56 20.32 5.65 -3.28
N THR A 57 20.53 5.28 -4.54
CA THR A 57 19.55 4.51 -5.34
C THR A 57 20.14 3.21 -5.90
N PRO A 58 20.61 2.27 -5.05
CA PRO A 58 21.13 1.01 -5.56
C PRO A 58 20.00 0.22 -6.26
N VAL A 59 20.36 -0.49 -7.33
CA VAL A 59 19.42 -1.38 -8.05
C VAL A 59 19.36 -2.78 -7.42
N SER A 60 20.36 -3.14 -6.60
CA SER A 60 20.53 -4.46 -6.00
C SER A 60 21.49 -4.41 -4.81
N PHE A 61 21.37 -5.39 -3.91
CA PHE A 61 22.35 -5.70 -2.86
C PHE A 61 22.94 -7.12 -3.02
N LYS A 62 22.71 -7.78 -4.17
CA LYS A 62 23.23 -9.13 -4.42
C LYS A 62 24.73 -9.07 -4.66
N ALA A 63 25.52 -9.76 -3.84
CA ALA A 63 26.99 -9.81 -4.01
C ALA A 63 27.45 -10.53 -5.28
N SER A 64 26.58 -11.30 -5.93
CA SER A 64 26.88 -11.88 -7.24
C SER A 64 26.94 -10.84 -8.37
N LEU A 65 26.53 -9.59 -8.11
CA LEU A 65 26.57 -8.49 -9.05
C LEU A 65 27.60 -7.45 -8.54
N PRO A 66 28.54 -6.96 -9.37
CA PRO A 66 29.53 -5.96 -8.96
C PRO A 66 28.91 -4.72 -8.30
N GLU A 67 27.83 -4.20 -8.88
CA GLU A 67 27.09 -3.05 -8.34
C GLU A 67 26.38 -3.36 -7.03
N GLY A 68 25.96 -4.62 -6.83
CA GLY A 68 25.34 -5.07 -5.59
C GLY A 68 26.35 -5.25 -4.46
N LEU A 69 27.56 -5.71 -4.77
CA LEU A 69 28.67 -5.75 -3.81
C LEU A 69 29.09 -4.34 -3.39
N ALA A 70 29.30 -3.44 -4.36
CA ALA A 70 29.63 -2.04 -4.08
C ALA A 70 28.55 -1.35 -3.23
N ALA A 71 27.26 -1.63 -3.48
CA ALA A 71 26.17 -1.10 -2.67
C ALA A 71 26.21 -1.58 -1.21
N ARG A 72 26.63 -2.83 -0.96
CA ARG A 72 26.81 -3.36 0.41
C ARG A 72 27.97 -2.68 1.11
N GLU A 73 29.10 -2.53 0.44
CA GLU A 73 30.29 -1.86 0.97
C GLU A 73 29.99 -0.41 1.31
N ALA A 74 29.35 0.32 0.39
CA ALA A 74 28.94 1.71 0.62
C ALA A 74 27.94 1.84 1.77
N PHE A 75 27.00 0.89 1.91
CA PHE A 75 26.05 0.88 3.04
C PHE A 75 26.75 0.59 4.37
N ALA A 76 27.65 -0.39 4.42
CA ALA A 76 28.42 -0.69 5.61
C ALA A 76 29.35 0.46 6.02
N ALA A 77 29.94 1.17 5.05
CA ALA A 77 30.81 2.32 5.29
C ALA A 77 30.10 3.49 5.98
N LEU A 78 28.75 3.56 5.94
CA LEU A 78 27.99 4.55 6.71
C LEU A 78 28.17 4.39 8.22
N SER A 79 28.52 3.19 8.70
CA SER A 79 28.66 2.89 10.13
C SER A 79 27.44 3.34 10.96
N ALA A 80 26.24 3.19 10.39
CA ALA A 80 24.99 3.64 11.01
C ALA A 80 24.65 2.80 12.25
N ASP A 81 24.02 3.43 13.24
CA ASP A 81 23.50 2.71 14.41
C ASP A 81 22.32 1.82 14.05
N VAL A 82 21.39 2.31 13.23
CA VAL A 82 20.15 1.61 12.86
C VAL A 82 19.76 1.96 11.44
N ALA A 83 19.14 1.03 10.73
CA ALA A 83 18.50 1.30 9.45
C ALA A 83 16.97 1.20 9.58
N VAL A 84 16.28 2.31 9.31
CA VAL A 84 14.82 2.34 9.27
C VAL A 84 14.33 2.02 7.85
N VAL A 85 13.41 1.07 7.73
CA VAL A 85 12.85 0.57 6.48
C VAL A 85 11.35 0.82 6.45
N ALA A 86 10.85 1.37 5.34
CA ALA A 86 9.42 1.52 5.08
C ALA A 86 9.18 1.40 3.57
N ALA A 87 8.50 0.34 3.14
CA ALA A 87 8.14 0.11 1.73
C ALA A 87 9.30 0.32 0.72
N TYR A 88 10.48 -0.25 0.99
CA TYR A 88 11.69 0.01 0.21
C TYR A 88 11.73 -0.72 -1.15
N GLY A 89 11.26 -1.96 -1.21
CA GLY A 89 11.09 -2.73 -2.45
C GLY A 89 12.31 -3.53 -2.93
N LEU A 90 13.45 -3.48 -2.22
CA LEU A 90 14.55 -4.44 -2.38
C LEU A 90 14.57 -5.43 -1.23
N ILE A 91 14.95 -6.67 -1.54
CA ILE A 91 15.27 -7.67 -0.52
C ILE A 91 16.61 -7.32 0.11
N LEU A 92 16.65 -7.22 1.43
CA LEU A 92 17.87 -6.95 2.18
C LEU A 92 18.55 -8.28 2.53
N PRO A 93 19.73 -8.59 1.97
CA PRO A 93 20.46 -9.79 2.36
C PRO A 93 21.04 -9.62 3.77
N ARG A 94 21.38 -10.74 4.42
CA ARG A 94 21.94 -10.78 5.78
C ARG A 94 23.01 -9.74 6.07
N ALA A 95 24.02 -9.59 5.20
CA ALA A 95 25.09 -8.59 5.44
C ALA A 95 24.62 -7.13 5.43
N VAL A 96 23.44 -6.82 4.85
CA VAL A 96 22.83 -5.49 4.95
C VAL A 96 22.01 -5.38 6.24
N LEU A 97 21.30 -6.45 6.62
CA LEU A 97 20.54 -6.51 7.88
C LEU A 97 21.43 -6.36 9.12
N GLU A 98 22.64 -6.93 9.08
CA GLU A 98 23.59 -6.97 10.18
C GLU A 98 24.61 -5.82 10.17
N ALA A 99 24.63 -4.99 9.12
CA ALA A 99 25.62 -3.90 9.01
C ALA A 99 25.39 -2.78 10.05
N PRO A 100 24.16 -2.31 10.33
CA PRO A 100 23.93 -1.35 11.41
C PRO A 100 24.06 -2.02 12.77
N ARG A 101 24.59 -1.31 13.77
CA ARG A 101 24.81 -1.84 15.14
C ARG A 101 23.56 -2.45 15.79
N LEU A 102 22.39 -1.85 15.53
CA LEU A 102 21.06 -2.22 16.04
C LEU A 102 20.21 -2.92 14.95
N GLY A 103 20.83 -3.23 13.82
CA GLY A 103 20.19 -3.86 12.66
C GLY A 103 19.20 -2.96 11.92
N CYS A 104 18.26 -3.61 11.23
CA CYS A 104 17.20 -2.94 10.48
C CYS A 104 15.84 -3.04 11.20
N LEU A 105 15.14 -1.91 11.34
CA LEU A 105 13.75 -1.86 11.80
C LEU A 105 12.83 -1.55 10.63
N ASN A 106 11.70 -2.24 10.50
CA ASN A 106 10.72 -1.99 9.46
C ASN A 106 9.39 -1.48 10.03
N VAL A 107 8.81 -0.51 9.33
CA VAL A 107 7.42 -0.06 9.52
C VAL A 107 6.53 -0.95 8.66
N HIS A 108 5.87 -1.94 9.28
CA HIS A 108 5.01 -2.89 8.58
C HIS A 108 3.54 -2.46 8.69
N GLY A 109 2.83 -2.36 7.55
CA GLY A 109 1.46 -1.85 7.47
C GLY A 109 0.36 -2.84 7.86
N SER A 110 0.62 -3.73 8.82
CA SER A 110 -0.38 -4.60 9.44
C SER A 110 -0.04 -4.94 10.88
N LEU A 111 -0.98 -5.63 11.54
CA LEU A 111 -0.81 -6.26 12.85
C LEU A 111 -0.28 -7.68 12.66
N LEU A 112 1.02 -7.86 12.88
CA LEU A 112 1.69 -9.15 12.68
C LEU A 112 1.24 -10.16 13.75
N PRO A 113 1.09 -11.45 13.42
CA PRO A 113 1.61 -12.13 12.22
C PRO A 113 0.66 -12.10 11.01
N ARG A 114 -0.48 -11.41 11.10
CA ARG A 114 -1.42 -11.31 9.99
C ARG A 114 -0.85 -10.37 8.91
N TRP A 115 -1.02 -10.76 7.65
CA TRP A 115 -0.64 -9.99 6.47
C TRP A 115 0.86 -9.72 6.30
N ARG A 116 1.69 -10.75 6.49
CA ARG A 116 3.09 -10.71 6.03
C ARG A 116 3.16 -10.51 4.51
N GLY A 117 4.03 -9.65 4.02
CA GLY A 117 4.27 -9.47 2.59
C GLY A 117 3.88 -8.10 2.04
N ALA A 118 3.51 -8.08 0.76
CA ALA A 118 3.64 -6.89 -0.09
C ALA A 118 2.43 -5.94 -0.11
N ALA A 119 1.22 -6.41 0.21
CA ALA A 119 0.01 -5.60 0.12
C ALA A 119 -0.92 -5.71 1.35
N PRO A 120 -0.40 -5.53 2.59
CA PRO A 120 -1.17 -5.76 3.80
C PRO A 120 -2.46 -4.93 3.89
N VAL A 121 -2.39 -3.65 3.50
CA VAL A 121 -3.53 -2.72 3.59
C VAL A 121 -4.70 -3.16 2.71
N GLN A 122 -4.42 -3.45 1.43
CA GLN A 122 -5.46 -3.88 0.49
C GLN A 122 -6.05 -5.23 0.92
N ARG A 123 -5.20 -6.17 1.34
CA ARG A 123 -5.64 -7.52 1.70
C ARG A 123 -6.50 -7.52 2.98
N ALA A 124 -6.20 -6.66 3.95
CA ALA A 124 -7.04 -6.47 5.13
C ALA A 124 -8.45 -5.96 4.75
N ILE A 125 -8.55 -4.98 3.84
CA ILE A 125 -9.84 -4.47 3.35
C ILE A 125 -10.61 -5.57 2.61
N LEU A 126 -9.95 -6.28 1.68
CA LEU A 126 -10.56 -7.35 0.88
C LEU A 126 -11.12 -8.48 1.76
N ALA A 127 -10.37 -8.87 2.80
CA ALA A 127 -10.80 -9.90 3.74
C ALA A 127 -11.96 -9.45 4.64
N GLY A 128 -12.25 -8.15 4.70
CA GLY A 128 -13.26 -7.60 5.59
C GLY A 128 -12.82 -7.55 7.05
N ASP A 129 -11.52 -7.40 7.30
CA ASP A 129 -11.01 -7.23 8.65
C ASP A 129 -11.67 -5.98 9.30
N ALA A 130 -11.97 -6.05 10.60
CA ALA A 130 -12.56 -4.93 11.33
C ALA A 130 -11.53 -3.84 11.65
N GLU A 131 -10.29 -4.26 11.92
CA GLU A 131 -9.15 -3.40 12.25
C GLU A 131 -7.88 -3.83 11.51
N THR A 132 -6.96 -2.90 11.38
CA THR A 132 -5.55 -3.15 11.03
C THR A 132 -4.66 -2.25 11.88
N GLY A 133 -3.41 -2.09 11.50
CA GLY A 133 -2.46 -1.29 12.23
C GLY A 133 -1.09 -1.22 11.58
N VAL A 134 -0.14 -0.71 12.35
CA VAL A 134 1.28 -0.72 12.02
C VAL A 134 2.06 -1.41 13.11
N GLY A 135 2.99 -2.28 12.71
CA GLY A 135 4.01 -2.87 13.59
C GLY A 135 5.39 -2.31 13.28
N ILE A 136 6.11 -1.87 14.31
CA ILE A 136 7.55 -1.61 14.24
C ILE A 136 8.27 -2.92 14.54
N MET A 137 8.81 -3.57 13.52
CA MET A 137 9.45 -4.88 13.67
C MET A 137 10.96 -4.82 13.47
N GLN A 138 11.70 -5.63 14.22
CA GLN A 138 13.08 -5.97 13.89
C GLN A 138 13.06 -6.85 12.66
N MET A 139 13.83 -6.50 11.63
CA MET A 139 13.91 -7.32 10.42
C MET A 139 14.82 -8.54 10.64
N GLU A 140 14.40 -9.66 10.07
CA GLU A 140 15.18 -10.90 9.95
C GLU A 140 15.25 -11.32 8.47
N ALA A 141 15.92 -12.43 8.18
CA ALA A 141 16.06 -12.93 6.81
C ALA A 141 14.73 -13.39 6.19
N GLY A 142 13.76 -13.82 7.01
CA GLY A 142 12.43 -14.21 6.56
C GLY A 142 11.57 -13.00 6.17
N LEU A 143 10.61 -13.22 5.27
CA LEU A 143 9.67 -12.18 4.84
C LEU A 143 8.72 -11.84 5.99
N ASP A 144 8.94 -10.67 6.60
CA ASP A 144 8.14 -10.12 7.70
C ASP A 144 7.95 -11.10 8.88
N THR A 145 8.97 -11.88 9.19
CA THR A 145 8.95 -12.87 10.28
C THR A 145 9.53 -12.35 11.59
N GLY A 146 10.27 -11.25 11.54
CA GLY A 146 11.04 -10.79 12.69
C GLY A 146 10.17 -10.23 13.82
N PRO A 147 10.73 -10.15 15.05
CA PRO A 147 9.98 -9.80 16.24
C PRO A 147 9.46 -8.35 16.21
N VAL A 148 8.28 -8.13 16.80
CA VAL A 148 7.60 -6.82 16.85
C VAL A 148 7.94 -6.10 18.15
N ARG A 149 8.29 -4.82 18.06
CA ARG A 149 8.64 -3.96 19.20
C ARG A 149 7.45 -3.15 19.71
N LEU A 150 6.66 -2.60 18.80
CA LEU A 150 5.51 -1.75 19.12
C LEU A 150 4.46 -1.84 18.01
N GLU A 151 3.19 -1.80 18.39
CA GLU A 151 2.06 -1.79 17.46
C GLU A 151 1.11 -0.62 17.73
N GLY A 152 0.50 -0.09 16.67
CA GLY A 152 -0.66 0.79 16.76
C GLY A 152 -1.81 0.24 15.93
N ARG A 153 -3.05 0.44 16.38
CA ARG A 153 -4.27 -0.13 15.78
C ARG A 153 -5.22 0.96 15.28
N THR A 154 -5.98 0.64 14.25
CA THR A 154 -7.04 1.52 13.73
C THR A 154 -8.17 0.71 13.07
N PRO A 155 -9.45 1.13 13.21
CA PRO A 155 -10.56 0.51 12.49
C PRO A 155 -10.45 0.74 10.97
N ILE A 156 -10.90 -0.25 10.18
CA ILE A 156 -10.91 -0.21 8.71
C ILE A 156 -12.20 0.42 8.15
N VAL A 157 -13.30 0.36 8.90
CA VAL A 157 -14.65 0.72 8.42
C VAL A 157 -14.69 2.08 7.72
N GLY A 158 -15.30 2.11 6.53
CA GLY A 158 -15.47 3.33 5.73
C GLY A 158 -14.21 3.87 5.05
N LYS A 159 -13.03 3.26 5.25
CA LYS A 159 -11.77 3.75 4.67
C LYS A 159 -11.41 3.03 3.37
N THR A 160 -10.87 3.78 2.42
CA THR A 160 -10.19 3.24 1.24
C THR A 160 -8.77 2.78 1.58
N ALA A 161 -8.13 2.04 0.68
CA ALA A 161 -6.71 1.71 0.85
C ALA A 161 -5.83 2.96 0.88
N GLY A 162 -6.19 4.02 0.14
CA GLY A 162 -5.52 5.32 0.20
C GLY A 162 -5.58 5.96 1.59
N ASP A 163 -6.79 6.13 2.13
CA ASP A 163 -7.00 6.74 3.46
C ASP A 163 -6.23 5.97 4.53
N LEU A 164 -6.36 4.65 4.50
CA LEU A 164 -5.72 3.76 5.46
C LEU A 164 -4.20 3.78 5.32
N THR A 165 -3.65 3.82 4.10
CA THR A 165 -2.21 3.94 3.87
C THR A 165 -1.66 5.25 4.46
N SER A 166 -2.34 6.38 4.26
CA SER A 166 -1.92 7.67 4.81
C SER A 166 -1.95 7.68 6.34
N GLU A 167 -3.03 7.14 6.94
CA GLU A 167 -3.16 7.04 8.40
C GLU A 167 -2.10 6.14 9.03
N LEU A 168 -1.88 4.96 8.43
CA LEU A 168 -0.87 4.00 8.88
C LEU A 168 0.54 4.56 8.72
N SER A 169 0.83 5.31 7.65
CA SER A 169 2.13 5.96 7.46
C SER A 169 2.43 6.96 8.59
N ALA A 170 1.46 7.83 8.91
CA ALA A 170 1.60 8.80 10.00
C ALA A 170 1.72 8.11 11.36
N MET A 171 0.98 7.02 11.59
CA MET A 171 1.09 6.21 12.80
C MET A 171 2.47 5.57 12.91
N GLY A 172 2.96 4.92 11.86
CA GLY A 172 4.27 4.28 11.82
C GLY A 172 5.43 5.24 12.05
N ALA A 173 5.34 6.46 11.52
CA ALA A 173 6.32 7.51 11.78
C ALA A 173 6.42 7.85 13.27
N ARG A 174 5.29 8.04 13.95
CA ARG A 174 5.27 8.31 15.40
C ARG A 174 5.83 7.14 16.21
N LEU A 175 5.37 5.93 15.93
CA LEU A 175 5.81 4.72 16.65
C LEU A 175 7.30 4.45 16.43
N MET A 176 7.84 4.72 15.24
CA MET A 176 9.27 4.55 14.97
C MET A 176 10.12 5.50 15.82
N VAL A 177 9.74 6.78 15.91
CA VAL A 177 10.44 7.76 16.77
C VAL A 177 10.38 7.34 18.23
N GLU A 178 9.21 6.87 18.70
CA GLU A 178 9.03 6.37 20.06
C GLU A 178 9.94 5.16 20.35
N VAL A 179 9.98 4.18 19.45
CA VAL A 179 10.85 3.00 19.58
C VAL A 179 12.33 3.37 19.59
N LEU A 180 12.75 4.31 18.74
CA LEU A 180 14.15 4.75 18.70
C LEU A 180 14.54 5.65 19.87
N GLY A 181 13.57 6.31 20.51
CA GLY A 181 13.80 7.11 21.71
C GLY A 181 14.19 6.28 22.94
N ASP A 182 13.66 5.06 23.05
CA ASP A 182 14.00 4.11 24.13
C ASP A 182 13.81 2.65 23.68
N LEU A 183 14.85 2.07 23.07
CA LEU A 183 14.79 0.68 22.58
C LEU A 183 14.62 -0.36 23.70
N ASP A 184 15.07 -0.05 24.92
CA ASP A 184 14.99 -0.96 26.05
C ASP A 184 13.56 -1.02 26.61
N ALA A 185 12.82 0.10 26.56
CA ALA A 185 11.39 0.14 26.87
C ALA A 185 10.53 -0.64 25.86
N TYR A 186 11.00 -0.80 24.61
CA TYR A 186 10.31 -1.52 23.53
C TYR A 186 11.07 -2.77 23.07
N PRO A 187 11.18 -3.81 23.92
CA PRO A 187 11.89 -5.03 23.58
C PRO A 187 11.19 -5.75 22.43
N ALA A 188 11.96 -6.32 21.52
CA ALA A 188 11.43 -7.06 20.38
C ALA A 188 10.81 -8.38 20.86
N ARG A 189 9.53 -8.60 20.54
CA ARG A 189 8.77 -9.80 20.92
C ARG A 189 8.56 -10.70 19.70
N PRO A 190 8.90 -12.01 19.79
CA PRO A 190 8.61 -12.95 18.73
C PRO A 190 7.14 -12.91 18.31
N GLN A 191 6.89 -13.01 17.02
CA GLN A 191 5.53 -13.15 16.52
C GLN A 191 4.94 -14.50 16.96
N PRO A 192 3.65 -14.58 17.29
CA PRO A 192 3.00 -15.86 17.53
C PRO A 192 2.97 -16.71 16.24
N GLU A 193 2.96 -18.04 16.40
CA GLU A 193 2.83 -18.98 15.28
C GLU A 193 1.38 -19.06 14.75
N GLU A 194 0.40 -18.84 15.63
CA GLU A 194 -1.01 -18.81 15.29
C GLU A 194 -1.40 -17.48 14.63
N GLY A 195 -2.27 -17.54 13.61
CA GLY A 195 -2.80 -16.36 12.92
C GLY A 195 -1.94 -15.80 11.78
N VAL A 196 -0.86 -16.50 11.40
CA VAL A 196 -0.01 -16.12 10.26
C VAL A 196 -0.83 -16.13 8.96
N THR A 197 -0.84 -15.00 8.24
CA THR A 197 -1.39 -14.91 6.88
C THR A 197 -0.46 -14.12 5.97
N TYR A 198 -0.61 -14.29 4.66
CA TYR A 198 0.24 -13.64 3.66
C TYR A 198 -0.55 -12.70 2.76
N ALA A 199 -0.06 -11.47 2.65
CA ALA A 199 -0.57 -10.43 1.78
C ALA A 199 0.20 -10.42 0.46
N ALA A 200 -0.23 -11.28 -0.47
CA ALA A 200 0.30 -11.28 -1.82
C ALA A 200 0.13 -9.91 -2.49
N LYS A 201 1.10 -9.50 -3.30
CA LYS A 201 1.05 -8.27 -4.10
C LYS A 201 -0.24 -8.24 -4.92
N ILE A 202 -0.86 -7.06 -5.05
CA ILE A 202 -2.02 -6.86 -5.92
C ILE A 202 -1.59 -6.86 -7.39
N ASP A 203 -2.21 -7.72 -8.21
CA ASP A 203 -2.15 -7.62 -9.66
C ASP A 203 -3.23 -6.68 -10.21
N LYS A 204 -2.96 -6.00 -11.34
CA LYS A 204 -3.92 -5.12 -11.99
C LYS A 204 -5.18 -5.87 -12.47
N VAL A 205 -5.07 -7.16 -12.77
CA VAL A 205 -6.22 -7.97 -13.19
C VAL A 205 -7.20 -8.21 -12.05
N GLU A 206 -6.72 -8.27 -10.80
CA GLU A 206 -7.57 -8.41 -9.61
C GLU A 206 -8.51 -7.21 -9.40
N ALA A 207 -8.22 -6.09 -10.06
CA ALA A 207 -9.06 -4.89 -9.98
C ALA A 207 -10.28 -4.94 -10.91
N ARG A 208 -10.39 -5.93 -11.79
CA ARG A 208 -11.61 -6.12 -12.56
C ARG A 208 -12.71 -6.59 -11.60
N ILE A 209 -13.85 -5.90 -11.62
CA ILE A 209 -14.99 -6.25 -10.81
C ILE A 209 -15.57 -7.57 -11.34
N ASP A 210 -15.71 -8.52 -10.43
CA ASP A 210 -16.42 -9.77 -10.62
C ASP A 210 -17.79 -9.64 -9.95
N PHE A 211 -18.84 -9.46 -10.76
CA PHE A 211 -20.20 -9.28 -10.25
C PHE A 211 -20.85 -10.59 -9.81
N GLU A 212 -20.20 -11.76 -9.99
CA GLU A 212 -20.67 -13.01 -9.38
C GLU A 212 -20.43 -13.02 -7.85
N ARG A 213 -19.58 -12.12 -7.35
CA ARG A 213 -19.36 -11.92 -5.92
C ARG A 213 -20.52 -11.18 -5.26
N SER A 214 -20.59 -11.24 -3.92
CA SER A 214 -21.56 -10.43 -3.17
C SER A 214 -21.26 -8.92 -3.32
N ALA A 215 -22.29 -8.08 -3.23
CA ALA A 215 -22.16 -6.63 -3.28
C ALA A 215 -21.23 -6.08 -2.19
N VAL A 216 -21.17 -6.76 -1.03
CA VAL A 216 -20.23 -6.43 0.05
C VAL A 216 -18.78 -6.74 -0.34
N GLU A 217 -18.51 -7.87 -0.99
CA GLU A 217 -17.17 -8.20 -1.50
C GLU A 217 -16.75 -7.22 -2.62
N VAL A 218 -17.67 -6.89 -3.52
CA VAL A 218 -17.43 -5.91 -4.59
C VAL A 218 -17.15 -4.52 -4.01
N GLU A 219 -17.89 -4.09 -2.99
CA GLU A 219 -17.65 -2.82 -2.31
C GLU A 219 -16.27 -2.78 -1.62
N ARG A 220 -15.87 -3.89 -0.98
CA ARG A 220 -14.52 -4.02 -0.41
C ARG A 220 -13.46 -3.95 -1.50
N LEU A 221 -13.68 -4.56 -2.66
CA LEU A 221 -12.79 -4.45 -3.82
C LEU A 221 -12.66 -2.99 -4.26
N VAL A 222 -13.77 -2.26 -4.37
CA VAL A 222 -13.79 -0.82 -4.70
C VAL A 222 -12.90 -0.03 -3.75
N ARG A 223 -13.07 -0.19 -2.43
CA ARG A 223 -12.24 0.50 -1.44
C ARG A 223 -10.79 0.04 -1.43
N ALA A 224 -10.53 -1.26 -1.55
CA ALA A 224 -9.18 -1.84 -1.52
C ALA A 224 -8.33 -1.42 -2.73
N MET A 225 -8.96 -1.17 -3.88
CA MET A 225 -8.29 -0.74 -5.10
C MET A 225 -8.23 0.79 -5.26
N ASN A 226 -8.83 1.55 -4.34
CA ASN A 226 -8.81 3.02 -4.36
C ASN A 226 -7.60 3.56 -3.56
N PRO A 227 -6.71 4.38 -4.18
CA PRO A 227 -6.85 5.01 -5.49
C PRO A 227 -6.27 4.21 -6.67
N ALA A 228 -5.38 3.26 -6.40
CA ALA A 228 -4.70 2.47 -7.42
C ALA A 228 -4.72 0.98 -7.06
N PRO A 229 -4.93 0.09 -8.06
CA PRO A 229 -5.13 0.37 -9.49
C PRO A 229 -6.50 0.95 -9.89
N GLY A 230 -7.47 0.95 -8.98
CA GLY A 230 -8.87 1.34 -9.16
C GLY A 230 -9.70 0.15 -9.66
N ALA A 231 -10.75 -0.23 -8.91
CA ALA A 231 -11.67 -1.28 -9.32
C ALA A 231 -12.43 -0.86 -10.59
N TRP A 232 -12.69 -1.76 -11.54
CA TRP A 232 -13.25 -1.38 -12.84
C TRP A 232 -14.10 -2.45 -13.50
N PHE A 233 -15.05 -2.01 -14.34
CA PHE A 233 -15.77 -2.84 -15.31
C PHE A 233 -15.59 -2.26 -16.73
N GLU A 234 -16.01 -2.99 -17.76
CA GLU A 234 -15.94 -2.54 -19.15
C GLU A 234 -17.33 -2.20 -19.68
N HIS A 235 -17.46 -1.08 -20.39
CA HIS A 235 -18.67 -0.74 -21.14
C HIS A 235 -18.29 -0.02 -22.42
N ALA A 236 -18.91 -0.39 -23.55
CA ALA A 236 -18.64 0.17 -24.87
C ALA A 236 -17.13 0.21 -25.24
N GLY A 237 -16.36 -0.80 -24.83
CA GLY A 237 -14.92 -0.91 -25.08
C GLY A 237 -14.05 0.03 -24.22
N GLU A 238 -14.64 0.71 -23.23
CA GLU A 238 -13.92 1.57 -22.28
C GLU A 238 -13.95 0.98 -20.87
N ARG A 239 -12.83 1.11 -20.13
CA ARG A 239 -12.82 0.84 -18.69
C ARG A 239 -13.47 2.00 -17.94
N VAL A 240 -14.44 1.64 -17.09
CA VAL A 240 -15.03 2.54 -16.10
C VAL A 240 -14.55 2.10 -14.73
N LYS A 241 -13.73 2.94 -14.08
CA LYS A 241 -13.34 2.69 -12.69
C LYS A 241 -14.47 3.10 -11.76
N VAL A 242 -14.68 2.30 -10.72
CA VAL A 242 -15.55 2.60 -9.59
C VAL A 242 -14.65 2.95 -8.41
N LEU A 243 -14.84 4.14 -7.84
CA LEU A 243 -14.02 4.68 -6.74
C LEU A 243 -14.78 4.70 -5.41
N ALA A 244 -16.11 4.74 -5.48
CA ALA A 244 -17.02 4.58 -4.34
C ALA A 244 -18.35 3.99 -4.82
N ALA A 245 -18.99 3.18 -3.97
CA ALA A 245 -20.29 2.56 -4.25
C ALA A 245 -21.06 2.29 -2.96
N ASP A 246 -22.38 2.39 -3.02
CA ASP A 246 -23.28 1.95 -1.94
C ASP A 246 -23.66 0.48 -2.15
N VAL A 247 -23.89 -0.25 -1.05
CA VAL A 247 -24.43 -1.61 -1.06
C VAL A 247 -25.94 -1.56 -0.85
N LEU A 248 -26.68 -2.26 -1.70
CA LEU A 248 -28.14 -2.35 -1.65
C LEU A 248 -28.57 -3.81 -1.39
N PRO A 249 -29.52 -4.05 -0.46
CA PRO A 249 -29.98 -5.39 -0.11
C PRO A 249 -31.06 -5.89 -1.09
N PHE A 250 -30.74 -5.88 -2.38
CA PHE A 250 -31.63 -6.28 -3.44
C PHE A 250 -30.91 -7.23 -4.40
N SER A 251 -31.49 -8.41 -4.65
CA SER A 251 -30.99 -9.38 -5.62
C SER A 251 -32.15 -10.15 -6.26
N PHE A 252 -31.93 -10.61 -7.49
CA PHE A 252 -32.77 -11.61 -8.15
C PHE A 252 -31.88 -12.52 -9.01
N LEU A 253 -32.36 -13.72 -9.33
CA LEU A 253 -31.58 -14.69 -10.09
C LEU A 253 -31.20 -14.14 -11.47
N GLY A 254 -29.91 -14.19 -11.82
CA GLY A 254 -29.41 -13.74 -13.12
C GLY A 254 -29.20 -12.22 -13.22
N CYS A 255 -29.12 -11.50 -12.09
CA CYS A 255 -28.86 -10.05 -12.08
C CYS A 255 -27.36 -9.70 -12.05
N GLU A 256 -26.47 -10.68 -11.95
CA GLU A 256 -25.02 -10.48 -11.82
C GLU A 256 -24.49 -9.68 -13.02
N GLY A 257 -23.98 -8.48 -12.77
CA GLY A 257 -23.49 -7.55 -13.80
C GLY A 257 -24.59 -6.85 -14.61
N LEU A 258 -25.87 -7.12 -14.34
CA LEU A 258 -26.99 -6.49 -15.02
C LEU A 258 -27.31 -5.13 -14.37
N THR A 259 -27.43 -4.08 -15.18
CA THR A 259 -27.97 -2.80 -14.72
C THR A 259 -29.48 -2.89 -14.53
N VAL A 260 -29.99 -2.53 -13.34
CA VAL A 260 -31.41 -2.75 -12.99
C VAL A 260 -32.28 -1.50 -13.06
N ASN A 261 -31.67 -0.33 -13.23
CA ASN A 261 -32.35 0.95 -13.35
C ASN A 261 -31.48 2.00 -14.06
N GLY A 262 -31.98 3.23 -14.18
CA GLY A 262 -31.26 4.37 -14.77
C GLY A 262 -30.23 5.04 -13.84
N GLU A 263 -29.97 4.50 -12.66
CA GLU A 263 -29.03 5.06 -11.65
C GLU A 263 -27.72 4.26 -11.58
N LEU A 264 -27.44 3.43 -12.60
CA LEU A 264 -26.31 2.49 -12.61
C LEU A 264 -26.31 1.55 -11.40
N THR A 265 -27.48 1.13 -10.91
CA THR A 265 -27.51 0.03 -9.94
C THR A 265 -27.19 -1.27 -10.68
N ILE A 266 -26.17 -2.00 -10.22
CA ILE A 266 -25.64 -3.21 -10.87
C ILE A 266 -25.85 -4.39 -9.93
N GLY A 267 -26.55 -5.42 -10.39
CA GLY A 267 -26.75 -6.63 -9.60
C GLY A 267 -25.45 -7.39 -9.37
N CYS A 268 -25.35 -8.04 -8.22
CA CYS A 268 -24.24 -8.87 -7.79
C CYS A 268 -24.76 -10.27 -7.43
N GLY A 269 -23.87 -11.22 -7.15
CA GLY A 269 -24.27 -12.58 -6.75
C GLY A 269 -25.12 -12.61 -5.48
N ASP A 270 -24.93 -11.62 -4.61
CA ASP A 270 -25.86 -11.28 -3.52
C ASP A 270 -25.90 -9.76 -3.30
N GLY A 271 -27.09 -9.18 -3.25
CA GLY A 271 -27.30 -7.75 -3.26
C GLY A 271 -26.97 -7.06 -4.60
N ALA A 272 -26.85 -5.74 -4.57
CA ALA A 272 -26.44 -4.91 -5.70
C ALA A 272 -25.52 -3.79 -5.22
N ILE A 273 -24.66 -3.30 -6.11
CA ILE A 273 -23.91 -2.06 -5.87
C ILE A 273 -24.51 -0.89 -6.63
N ARG A 274 -24.39 0.30 -6.07
CA ARG A 274 -24.67 1.55 -6.77
C ARG A 274 -23.42 2.43 -6.75
N PRO A 275 -22.66 2.50 -7.86
CA PRO A 275 -21.53 3.41 -7.96
C PRO A 275 -21.95 4.86 -7.70
N THR A 276 -21.19 5.56 -6.85
CA THR A 276 -21.41 6.97 -6.52
C THR A 276 -20.33 7.86 -7.11
N LEU A 277 -19.09 7.36 -7.17
CA LEU A 277 -17.95 8.00 -7.83
C LEU A 277 -17.31 7.07 -8.85
N VAL A 278 -17.13 7.57 -10.07
CA VAL A 278 -16.61 6.82 -11.21
C VAL A 278 -15.56 7.61 -11.98
N GLN A 279 -14.72 6.90 -12.72
CA GLN A 279 -13.74 7.51 -13.62
C GLN A 279 -13.64 6.71 -14.93
N ARG A 280 -14.03 7.36 -16.04
CA ARG A 280 -13.81 6.83 -17.38
C ARG A 280 -12.36 6.98 -17.83
N ALA A 281 -11.93 6.13 -18.75
CA ALA A 281 -10.62 6.22 -19.37
C ALA A 281 -10.33 7.63 -19.93
N GLY A 282 -9.21 8.23 -19.51
CA GLY A 282 -8.79 9.57 -19.95
C GLY A 282 -9.65 10.73 -19.43
N ARG A 283 -10.58 10.50 -18.49
CA ARG A 283 -11.44 11.54 -17.90
C ARG A 283 -11.14 11.74 -16.40
N GLY A 284 -11.62 12.86 -15.88
CA GLY A 284 -11.61 13.13 -14.44
C GLY A 284 -12.62 12.25 -13.68
N VAL A 285 -12.52 12.24 -12.36
CA VAL A 285 -13.50 11.62 -11.47
C VAL A 285 -14.79 12.44 -11.50
N THR A 286 -15.94 11.78 -11.55
CA THR A 286 -17.28 12.38 -11.63
C THR A 286 -18.30 11.51 -10.89
N SER A 287 -19.50 12.02 -10.65
CA SER A 287 -20.59 11.19 -10.15
C SER A 287 -21.11 10.23 -11.22
N ALA A 288 -21.74 9.13 -10.80
CA ALA A 288 -22.39 8.22 -11.75
C ALA A 288 -23.48 8.93 -12.58
N GLU A 289 -24.26 9.82 -11.97
CA GLU A 289 -25.31 10.59 -12.66
C GLU A 289 -24.75 11.48 -13.78
N GLU A 290 -23.70 12.25 -13.47
CA GLU A 290 -23.03 13.10 -14.45
C GLU A 290 -22.43 12.29 -15.61
N MET A 291 -21.83 11.13 -15.31
CA MET A 291 -21.33 10.23 -16.33
C MET A 291 -22.48 9.77 -17.26
N LEU A 292 -23.61 9.35 -16.71
CA LEU A 292 -24.73 8.79 -17.48
C LEU A 292 -25.37 9.80 -18.44
N ARG A 293 -25.33 11.11 -18.14
CA ARG A 293 -25.81 12.17 -19.06
C ARG A 293 -25.03 12.23 -20.38
N GLY A 294 -23.74 11.86 -20.36
CA GLY A 294 -22.86 11.88 -21.53
C GLY A 294 -22.36 10.50 -21.99
N PHE A 295 -22.69 9.44 -21.25
CA PHE A 295 -22.25 8.07 -21.48
C PHE A 295 -23.29 7.09 -20.94
N ALA A 296 -24.32 6.86 -21.74
CA ALA A 296 -25.47 6.08 -21.32
C ALA A 296 -25.10 4.61 -21.05
N ILE A 297 -25.57 4.11 -19.91
CA ILE A 297 -25.62 2.69 -19.58
C ILE A 297 -27.09 2.37 -19.26
N PRO A 298 -27.89 1.99 -20.27
CA PRO A 298 -29.32 1.74 -20.08
C PRO A 298 -29.57 0.61 -19.08
N SER A 299 -30.74 0.59 -18.46
CA SER A 299 -31.21 -0.59 -17.71
C SER A 299 -31.26 -1.81 -18.62
N GLY A 300 -30.88 -2.97 -18.09
CA GLY A 300 -30.77 -4.24 -18.83
C GLY A 300 -29.44 -4.43 -19.55
N THR A 301 -28.43 -3.57 -19.30
CA THR A 301 -27.08 -3.73 -19.84
C THR A 301 -26.30 -4.73 -19.00
N GLN A 302 -25.63 -5.69 -19.66
CA GLN A 302 -24.70 -6.63 -19.03
C GLN A 302 -23.29 -6.03 -19.02
N LEU A 303 -22.65 -5.96 -17.84
CA LEU A 303 -21.32 -5.40 -17.58
C LEU A 303 -20.28 -6.47 -17.21
#